data_AF-A0A4R1R9W6-F1
#
_entry.id   AF-A0A4R1R9W6-F1
#
_cell.length_a   1.000
_cell.length_b   1.000
_cell.length_c   1.000
_cell.angle_alpha   90.00
_cell.angle_beta   90.00
_cell.angle_gamma   90.00
#
_symmetry.space_group_name_H-M   'P 1'
#
loop_
_entity.id
_entity.type
_entity.pdbx_description
1 polymer ?
#
loop_
_entity_poly.entity_id
_entity_poly.type
_entity_poly.pdbx_seq_one_letter_code
_entity_poly.pdbx_strand_id
1 'polypeptide(L)'
;MGDWQVERRKRTKHLIELGGLVVKAGIVELTNDDRPMIYGALLWMAEKLKSEQREQARSLWVEKGKRAFEAKRKGETLTVSWDQHIRI
;
A
#
# COMPACT_ATOMS: atom_id res chain seq x y z
N MET A 1 0.67 -6.41 33.11
CA MET A 1 0.57 -5.39 32.05
C MET A 1 -0.81 -5.55 31.42
N GLY A 2 -1.74 -4.61 31.63
CA GLY A 2 -3.17 -4.83 31.35
C GLY A 2 -3.47 -5.01 29.87
N ASP A 3 -4.41 -5.91 29.55
CA ASP A 3 -4.80 -6.31 28.18
C ASP A 3 -5.05 -5.12 27.25
N TRP A 4 -5.61 -4.01 27.77
CA TRP A 4 -5.84 -2.79 27.00
C TRP A 4 -4.57 -2.21 26.35
N GLN A 5 -3.42 -2.26 27.04
CA GLN A 5 -2.16 -1.79 26.47
C GLN A 5 -1.67 -2.68 25.33
N VAL A 6 -1.89 -3.99 25.45
CA VAL A 6 -1.56 -4.97 24.41
C VAL A 6 -2.44 -4.74 23.18
N GLU A 7 -3.74 -4.57 23.37
CA GLU A 7 -4.68 -4.32 22.28
C GLU A 7 -4.43 -2.97 21.57
N ARG A 8 -4.09 -1.91 22.30
CA ARG A 8 -3.70 -0.63 21.69
C ARG A 8 -2.45 -0.74 20.82
N ARG A 9 -1.43 -1.50 21.28
CA ARG A 9 -0.21 -1.73 20.49
C ARG A 9 -0.51 -2.52 19.21
N LYS A 10 -1.32 -3.58 19.31
CA LYS A 10 -1.77 -4.36 18.14
C LYS A 10 -2.50 -3.48 17.13
N ARG A 11 -3.48 -2.66 17.57
CA ARG A 11 -4.22 -1.75 16.69
C ARG A 11 -3.30 -0.74 16.00
N THR A 12 -2.39 -0.12 16.75
CA THR A 12 -1.47 0.89 16.20
C THR A 12 -0.56 0.25 15.15
N LYS A 13 0.03 -0.91 15.48
CA LYS A 13 0.88 -1.67 14.55
C LYS A 13 0.12 -2.02 13.27
N HIS A 14 -1.11 -2.52 13.40
CA HIS A 14 -1.93 -2.89 12.26
C HIS A 14 -2.22 -1.71 11.32
N LEU A 15 -2.59 -0.55 11.87
CA LEU A 15 -2.85 0.65 11.06
C LEU A 15 -1.58 1.18 10.38
N ILE A 16 -0.42 1.10 11.05
CA ILE A 16 0.88 1.46 10.47
C ILE A 16 1.25 0.50 9.34
N GLU A 17 1.03 -0.81 9.51
CA GLU A 17 1.30 -1.81 8.48
C GLU A 17 0.45 -1.56 7.23
N LEU A 18 -0.85 -1.28 7.40
CA LEU A 18 -1.75 -0.94 6.31
C LEU A 18 -1.35 0.37 5.61
N GLY A 19 -1.06 1.43 6.37
CA GLY A 19 -0.57 2.70 5.82
C GLY A 19 0.76 2.53 5.06
N GLY A 20 1.65 1.68 5.58
CA GLY A 20 2.91 1.35 4.94
C GLY A 20 2.76 0.68 3.57
N LEU A 21 1.65 -0.02 3.30
CA LEU A 21 1.38 -0.59 1.97
C LEU A 21 1.09 0.49 0.93
N VAL A 22 0.38 1.55 1.31
CA VAL A 22 0.08 2.70 0.43
C VAL A 22 1.38 3.38 -0.02
N VAL A 23 2.28 3.63 0.94
CA VAL A 23 3.61 4.21 0.66
C VAL A 23 4.45 3.26 -0.21
N LYS A 24 4.51 1.96 0.13
CA LYS A 24 5.33 0.97 -0.60
C LYS A 24 4.87 0.71 -2.03
N ALA A 25 3.61 0.99 -2.33
CA ALA A 25 3.04 0.92 -3.68
C ALA A 25 3.31 2.19 -4.51
N GLY A 26 3.99 3.20 -3.94
CA GLY A 26 4.30 4.47 -4.61
C GLY A 26 3.10 5.41 -4.74
N ILE A 27 1.96 5.08 -4.12
CA ILE A 27 0.72 5.84 -4.28
C ILE A 27 0.87 7.27 -3.76
N VAL A 28 1.54 7.45 -2.61
CA VAL A 28 1.73 8.79 -2.01
C VAL A 28 2.52 9.70 -2.94
N GLU A 29 3.61 9.19 -3.54
CA GLU A 29 4.43 9.93 -4.50
C GLU A 29 3.63 10.28 -5.76
N LEU A 30 2.95 9.29 -6.35
CA LEU A 30 2.18 9.44 -7.59
C LEU A 30 0.98 10.38 -7.46
N THR A 31 0.46 10.54 -6.25
CA THR A 31 -0.70 11.40 -5.96
C THR A 31 -0.32 12.70 -5.27
N ASN A 32 0.97 12.94 -5.02
CA ASN A 32 1.47 14.10 -4.27
C ASN A 32 0.76 14.29 -2.91
N ASP A 33 0.56 13.18 -2.18
CA ASP A 33 -0.19 13.12 -0.90
C ASP A 33 -1.63 13.68 -0.96
N ASP A 34 -2.27 13.68 -2.14
CA ASP A 34 -3.69 14.05 -2.27
C ASP A 34 -4.59 12.98 -1.61
N ARG A 35 -4.93 13.22 -0.35
CA ARG A 35 -5.74 12.29 0.46
C ARG A 35 -7.12 12.00 -0.14
N PRO A 36 -7.89 12.99 -0.64
CA PRO A 36 -9.11 12.72 -1.41
C PRO A 36 -8.90 11.76 -2.58
N MET A 37 -7.84 11.96 -3.37
CA MET A 37 -7.53 11.11 -4.53
C MET A 37 -7.19 9.68 -4.09
N ILE A 38 -6.33 9.52 -3.07
CA ILE A 38 -6.00 8.22 -2.50
C ILE A 38 -7.26 7.52 -1.99
N TYR A 39 -8.10 8.24 -1.25
CA TYR A 39 -9.33 7.69 -0.71
C TYR A 39 -10.31 7.27 -1.81
N GLY A 40 -10.48 8.08 -2.86
CA GLY A 40 -11.28 7.74 -4.03
C GLY A 40 -10.80 6.46 -4.72
N ALA A 41 -9.49 6.27 -4.88
CA ALA A 41 -8.93 5.04 -5.44
C ALA A 41 -9.20 3.81 -4.56
N LEU A 42 -9.10 3.96 -3.22
CA LEU A 42 -9.45 2.89 -2.27
C LEU A 42 -10.95 2.55 -2.34
N LEU A 43 -11.82 3.54 -2.49
CA LEU A 43 -13.27 3.34 -2.66
C LEU A 43 -13.58 2.57 -3.95
N TRP A 44 -12.96 2.96 -5.07
CA TRP A 44 -13.12 2.23 -6.34
C TRP A 44 -12.70 0.76 -6.21
N MET A 45 -11.59 0.47 -5.52
CA MET A 45 -11.19 -0.92 -5.25
C MET A 45 -12.23 -1.67 -4.40
N ALA A 46 -12.79 -1.01 -3.38
CA ALA A 46 -13.82 -1.60 -2.54
C ALA A 46 -15.11 -1.89 -3.32
N GLU A 47 -15.52 -1.00 -4.22
CA GLU A 47 -16.65 -1.21 -5.14
C GLU A 47 -16.39 -2.38 -6.08
N LYS A 48 -15.19 -2.47 -6.66
CA LYS A 48 -14.82 -3.61 -7.52
C LYS A 48 -14.92 -4.94 -6.79
N LEU A 49 -14.53 -5.00 -5.53
CA LEU A 49 -14.64 -6.21 -4.69
C LEU A 49 -16.07 -6.53 -4.26
N LYS A 50 -17.01 -5.59 -4.37
CA LYS A 50 -18.45 -5.83 -4.14
C LYS A 50 -19.20 -6.22 -5.42
N SER A 51 -18.56 -6.15 -6.58
CA SER A 51 -19.16 -6.48 -7.87
C SER A 51 -19.08 -7.98 -8.19
N GLU A 52 -19.82 -8.41 -9.22
CA GLU A 52 -19.74 -9.77 -9.79
C GLU A 52 -18.33 -10.19 -10.23
N GLN A 53 -17.44 -9.22 -10.51
CA GLN A 53 -16.06 -9.48 -10.92
C GLN A 53 -15.09 -9.66 -9.73
N ARG A 54 -15.61 -9.76 -8.50
CA ARG A 54 -14.84 -9.85 -7.26
C ARG A 54 -13.77 -10.95 -7.29
N GLU A 55 -14.13 -12.16 -7.72
CA GLU A 55 -13.23 -13.31 -7.66
C GLU A 55 -12.05 -13.15 -8.61
N GLN A 56 -12.32 -12.71 -9.84
CA GLN A 56 -11.29 -12.41 -10.82
C GLN A 56 -10.38 -11.27 -10.35
N ALA A 57 -10.95 -10.17 -9.86
CA ALA A 57 -10.19 -9.04 -9.33
C ALA A 57 -9.29 -9.48 -8.16
N ARG A 58 -9.84 -10.27 -7.22
CA ARG A 58 -9.10 -10.78 -6.06
C ARG A 58 -7.94 -11.68 -6.48
N SER A 59 -8.15 -12.61 -7.41
CA SER A 59 -7.10 -13.51 -7.90
C SER A 59 -5.93 -12.72 -8.51
N LEU A 60 -6.25 -11.79 -9.42
CA LEU A 60 -5.25 -10.95 -10.09
C LEU A 60 -4.47 -10.08 -9.10
N TRP A 61 -5.14 -9.47 -8.13
CA TRP A 61 -4.49 -8.60 -7.15
C TRP A 61 -3.62 -9.36 -6.17
N VAL A 62 -4.04 -10.55 -5.72
CA VAL A 62 -3.23 -11.43 -4.87
C VAL A 62 -1.95 -11.84 -5.59
N GLU A 63 -2.06 -12.27 -6.85
CA GLU A 63 -0.90 -12.66 -7.65
C GLU A 63 0.06 -11.48 -7.88
N LYS A 64 -0.47 -10.32 -8.28
CA LYS A 64 0.32 -9.10 -8.47
C LYS A 64 1.04 -8.69 -7.17
N GLY A 65 0.35 -8.76 -6.04
CA GLY A 65 0.93 -8.50 -4.72
C GLY A 65 2.08 -9.44 -4.40
N LYS A 66 1.87 -10.77 -4.54
CA LYS A 66 2.91 -11.78 -4.30
C LYS A 66 4.17 -11.51 -5.12
N ARG A 67 4.02 -11.27 -6.44
CA ARG A 67 5.14 -10.94 -7.34
C ARG A 67 5.90 -9.70 -6.89
N ALA A 68 5.19 -8.63 -6.49
CA ALA A 68 5.82 -7.40 -6.00
C ALA A 68 6.58 -7.61 -4.68
N PHE A 69 6.07 -8.45 -3.78
CA PHE A 69 6.78 -8.82 -2.55
C PHE A 69 8.02 -9.68 -2.83
N GLU A 70 7.94 -10.61 -3.78
CA GLU A 70 9.08 -11.45 -4.18
C GLU A 70 10.19 -10.64 -4.86
N ALA A 71 9.85 -9.72 -5.76
CA ALA A 71 10.82 -8.83 -6.42
C ALA A 71 11.59 -7.99 -5.39
N LYS A 72 10.90 -7.39 -4.41
CA LYS A 72 11.55 -6.64 -3.31
C LYS A 72 12.47 -7.52 -2.45
N ARG A 73 12.17 -8.82 -2.29
CA ARG A 73 13.03 -9.75 -1.54
C ARG A 73 14.29 -10.16 -2.30
N LYS A 74 14.24 -10.18 -3.63
CA LYS A 74 15.38 -10.54 -4.50
C LYS A 74 16.38 -9.41 -4.72
N GLY A 75 16.18 -8.26 -4.06
CA GLY A 75 17.12 -7.14 -4.16
C GLY A 75 17.03 -6.40 -5.49
N GLU A 76 15.94 -6.54 -6.23
CA GLU A 76 15.60 -5.60 -7.30
C GLU A 76 15.15 -4.29 -6.65
N THR A 77 16.12 -3.57 -6.09
CA THR A 77 16.05 -2.13 -5.99
C THR A 77 15.99 -1.65 -7.43
N LEU A 78 14.76 -1.48 -7.95
CA LEU A 78 14.52 -0.41 -8.90
C LEU A 78 15.00 0.84 -8.17
N THR A 79 16.25 1.22 -8.47
CA THR A 79 16.85 2.47 -8.07
C THR A 79 15.95 3.54 -8.64
N VAL A 80 15.00 4.00 -7.83
CA VAL A 80 14.44 5.32 -8.02
C VAL A 80 15.62 6.23 -7.72
N SER A 81 16.27 6.66 -8.80
CA SER A 81 17.38 7.59 -8.80
C SER A 81 16.91 8.87 -8.13
N TRP A 82 17.13 8.98 -6.82
CA TRP A 82 17.10 10.25 -6.11
C TRP A 82 18.38 11.00 -6.43
N ASP A 83 18.54 11.41 -7.68
CA ASP A 83 19.44 12.52 -7.97
C ASP A 83 19.01 13.24 -9.24
N GLN A 84 18.48 14.44 -9.05
CA GLN A 84 18.71 15.65 -9.84
C GLN A 84 17.64 16.68 -9.46
N HIS A 85 17.90 17.47 -8.42
CA HIS A 85 17.66 18.92 -8.37
C HIS A 85 17.78 19.43 -6.93
N ILE A 86 19.02 19.56 -6.43
CA ILE A 86 19.38 20.69 -5.57
C ILE A 86 20.63 21.32 -6.18
N ARG A 87 20.40 22.18 -7.17
CA ARG A 87 21.23 23.35 -7.40
C ARG A 87 20.44 24.52 -6.83
N ILE A 88 20.82 25.02 -5.66
CA ILE A 88 21.17 26.43 -5.35
C ILE A 88 21.99 26.39 -4.07
#